data_AF-A0A519PZF6-F1
#
_entry.id   AF-A0A519PZF6-F1
#
_cell.length_a   1.000
_cell.length_b   1.000
_cell.length_c   1.000
_cell.angle_alpha   90.00
_cell.angle_beta   90.00
_cell.angle_gamma   90.00
#
_symmetry.space_group_name_H-M   'P 1'
#
loop_
_entity.id
_entity.type
_entity.pdbx_description
1 polymer ?
#
loop_
_entity_poly.entity_id
_entity_poly.type
_entity_poly.pdbx_seq_one_letter_code
_entity_poly.pdbx_strand_id
1 'polypeptide(L)' 'MTDMLQMGRRARAAATALAASSAETRSQALTALARRLGEAEAAILAANAEDVARGEANGMAAAMIDRLR' A
#
# COMPACT_ATOMS: atom_id res chain seq x y z
N MET A 1 -10.87 -8.52 12.06
CA MET A 1 -10.02 -7.43 12.60
C MET A 1 -8.72 -8.07 13.06
N THR A 2 -7.58 -7.81 12.42
CA THR A 2 -6.30 -8.37 12.92
C THR A 2 -5.92 -7.64 14.20
N ASP A 3 -5.75 -8.40 15.28
CA ASP A 3 -5.20 -7.89 16.53
C ASP A 3 -3.86 -7.19 16.26
N MET A 4 -3.70 -5.98 16.78
CA MET A 4 -2.48 -5.17 16.67
C MET A 4 -1.23 -5.97 17.11
N LEU A 5 -1.37 -6.82 18.12
CA LEU A 5 -0.29 -7.70 18.58
C LEU A 5 0.09 -8.73 17.50
N GLN A 6 -0.90 -9.30 16.81
CA GLN A 6 -0.65 -10.25 15.74
C GLN A 6 -0.08 -9.59 14.49
N MET A 7 -0.48 -8.36 14.16
CA MET A 7 0.15 -7.58 13.11
C MET A 7 1.63 -7.31 13.45
N GLY A 8 1.93 -6.90 14.68
CA GLY A 8 3.29 -6.68 15.15
C GLY A 8 4.16 -7.93 15.08
N ARG A 9 3.66 -9.10 15.50
CA ARG A 9 4.39 -10.37 15.41
C ARG A 9 4.73 -10.74 13.96
N ARG A 10 3.80 -10.58 13.02
CA ARG A 10 4.03 -10.83 11.59
C ARG A 10 5.07 -9.87 11.02
N ALA A 11 4.97 -8.58 11.34
CA ALA A 11 5.93 -7.57 10.90
C ALA A 11 7.34 -7.89 11.42
N ARG A 12 7.47 -8.28 12.70
CA ARG A 12 8.77 -8.65 13.29
C ARG A 12 9.40 -9.86 12.61
N ALA A 13 8.61 -10.90 12.34
CA ALA A 13 9.09 -12.08 11.61
C ALA A 13 9.53 -11.74 10.18
N ALA A 14 8.74 -10.93 9.46
CA ALA A 14 9.06 -10.50 8.10
C ALA A 14 10.32 -9.62 8.04
N ALA A 15 10.52 -8.75 9.04
CA ALA A 15 11.70 -7.89 9.12
C ALA A 15 13.01 -8.70 9.17
N THR A 16 13.04 -9.80 9.93
CA THR A 16 14.21 -10.69 9.98
C THR A 16 14.52 -11.29 8.60
N ALA A 17 13.51 -11.80 7.89
CA ALA A 17 13.69 -12.35 6.55
C ALA A 17 14.14 -11.30 5.53
N LEU A 18 13.55 -10.08 5.60
CA LEU A 18 13.91 -8.98 4.71
C LEU A 18 15.35 -8.52 4.95
N ALA A 19 15.78 -8.41 6.22
CA ALA A 19 17.15 -8.05 6.56
C ALA A 19 18.19 -9.08 6.06
N ALA A 20 17.84 -10.36 6.08
CA ALA A 20 18.70 -11.45 5.60
C ALA A 20 18.72 -11.59 4.06
N SER A 21 17.82 -10.93 3.33
CA SER A 21 17.77 -11.02 1.87
C SER A 21 19.01 -10.41 1.21
N SER A 22 19.32 -10.82 -0.02
CA SER A 22 20.36 -10.17 -0.83
C SER A 22 19.88 -8.84 -1.41
N ALA A 23 20.82 -7.95 -1.75
CA ALA A 23 20.51 -6.72 -2.47
C ALA A 23 19.78 -7.01 -3.79
N GLU A 24 20.24 -8.02 -4.54
CA GLU A 24 19.63 -8.46 -5.80
C GLU A 24 18.16 -8.86 -5.62
N THR A 25 17.85 -9.66 -4.59
CA THR A 25 16.46 -10.06 -4.30
C THR A 25 15.57 -8.86 -4.03
N ARG A 26 16.08 -7.86 -3.28
CA ARG A 26 15.33 -6.63 -3.00
C ARG A 26 15.11 -5.81 -4.27
N SER A 27 16.12 -5.67 -5.11
CA SER A 27 15.99 -4.97 -6.39
C SER A 27 14.94 -5.62 -7.30
N GLN A 28 14.99 -6.95 -7.45
CA GLN A 28 14.00 -7.70 -8.23
C GLN A 28 12.59 -7.54 -7.68
N ALA A 29 12.43 -7.58 -6.35
CA ALA A 29 11.14 -7.35 -5.71
C ALA A 29 10.59 -5.96 -6.02
N LEU A 30 11.42 -4.91 -5.97
CA LEU A 30 11.00 -3.53 -6.30
C LEU A 30 10.59 -3.39 -7.76
N THR A 31 11.36 -3.96 -8.70
CA THR A 31 11.00 -3.96 -10.13
C THR A 31 9.69 -4.71 -10.38
N ALA A 32 9.49 -5.86 -9.74
CA ALA A 32 8.25 -6.61 -9.85
C ALA A 32 7.05 -5.85 -9.26
N LEU A 33 7.23 -5.17 -8.13
CA LEU A 33 6.21 -4.30 -7.54
C LEU A 33 5.83 -3.16 -8.48
N ALA A 34 6.80 -2.46 -9.06
CA ALA A 34 6.55 -1.39 -10.02
C ALA A 34 5.74 -1.87 -11.23
N ARG A 35 6.13 -3.01 -11.82
CA ARG A 35 5.36 -3.62 -12.92
C ARG A 35 3.93 -3.93 -12.51
N ARG A 36 3.74 -4.56 -11.35
CA ARG A 36 2.41 -4.93 -10.86
C ARG A 36 1.54 -3.72 -10.53
N LEU A 37 2.14 -2.62 -10.07
CA LEU A 37 1.41 -1.36 -9.87
C LEU A 37 0.88 -0.83 -11.20
N GLY A 38 1.69 -0.83 -12.26
CA GLY A 38 1.24 -0.47 -13.60
C GLY A 38 0.15 -1.40 -14.14
N GLU A 39 0.31 -2.71 -13.98
CA GLU A 39 -0.71 -3.70 -14.39
C GLU A 39 -2.04 -3.55 -13.63
N ALA A 40 -1.98 -3.10 -12.38
CA ALA A 40 -3.15 -2.92 -11.52
C ALA A 40 -3.68 -1.47 -11.49
N GLU A 41 -3.12 -0.56 -12.28
CA GLU A 41 -3.41 0.89 -12.22
C GLU A 41 -4.90 1.18 -12.27
N ALA A 42 -5.61 0.62 -13.26
CA ALA A 42 -7.05 0.83 -13.42
C ALA A 42 -7.85 0.39 -12.19
N ALA A 43 -7.47 -0.73 -11.57
CA ALA A 43 -8.14 -1.23 -10.36
C ALA A 43 -7.83 -0.37 -9.13
N ILE A 44 -6.59 0.11 -9.02
CA ILE A 44 -6.15 1.01 -7.93
C ILE A 44 -6.89 2.35 -8.03
N LEU A 45 -6.97 2.95 -9.22
CA LEU A 45 -7.67 4.21 -9.45
C LEU A 45 -9.18 4.08 -9.22
N ALA A 46 -9.79 2.97 -9.64
CA ALA A 46 -11.21 2.71 -9.35
C ALA A 46 -11.49 2.65 -7.84
N ALA A 47 -10.65 1.92 -7.09
CA ALA A 47 -10.77 1.85 -5.63
C ALA A 47 -10.54 3.23 -4.96
N ASN A 48 -9.56 4.01 -5.44
CA ASN A 48 -9.30 5.35 -4.93
C ASN A 48 -10.45 6.32 -5.21
N ALA A 49 -11.12 6.23 -6.36
CA ALA A 49 -12.29 7.06 -6.67
C ALA A 49 -13.44 6.83 -5.66
N GLU A 50 -13.65 5.57 -5.25
CA GLU A 50 -14.60 5.27 -4.17
C GLU A 50 -14.17 5.86 -2.83
N ASP A 51 -12.87 5.82 -2.51
CA ASP A 51 -12.32 6.44 -1.29
C ASP A 51 -12.50 7.96 -1.27
N VAL A 52 -12.22 8.63 -2.40
CA VAL A 52 -12.42 10.07 -2.59
C VAL A 52 -13.89 10.44 -2.41
N ALA A 53 -14.81 9.73 -3.08
CA ALA A 53 -16.24 9.99 -2.96
C ALA A 53 -16.74 9.84 -1.51
N ARG A 54 -16.26 8.82 -0.78
CA ARG A 54 -16.57 8.65 0.64
C ARG A 54 -15.94 9.75 1.50
N GLY A 55 -14.71 10.17 1.19
CA GLY A 55 -14.04 11.27 1.87
C GLY A 55 -14.81 12.59 1.73
N GLU A 56 -15.24 12.93 0.52
CA GLU A 56 -16.05 14.10 0.22
C GLU A 56 -17.40 14.06 0.96
N ALA A 57 -18.10 12.91 0.91
CA ALA A 57 -19.37 12.72 1.62
C ALA A 57 -19.23 12.86 3.15
N ASN A 58 -18.07 12.49 3.71
CA ASN A 58 -17.78 12.58 5.13
C ASN A 58 -17.18 13.94 5.55
N GLY A 59 -17.13 14.93 4.64
CA GLY A 59 -16.66 16.27 4.95
C GLY A 59 -15.14 16.39 5.09
N MET A 60 -14.37 15.51 4.43
CA MET A 60 -12.92 15.62 4.38
C MET A 60 -12.51 16.94 3.71
N ALA A 61 -11.49 17.61 4.25
CA ALA A 61 -11.01 18.89 3.71
C ALA A 61 -10.53 18.71 2.26
N ALA A 62 -10.82 19.70 1.39
CA ALA A 62 -10.43 19.67 -0.02
C ALA A 62 -8.91 19.43 -0.21
N ALA A 63 -8.08 20.05 0.63
CA ALA A 63 -6.62 19.86 0.60
C ALA A 63 -6.18 18.42 0.93
N MET A 64 -7.00 17.62 1.63
CA MET A 64 -6.73 16.20 1.85
C MET A 64 -7.19 15.35 0.65
N ILE A 65 -8.33 15.68 0.04
CA ILE A 65 -8.81 15.03 -1.19
C ILE A 65 -7.84 15.25 -2.34
N ASP A 66 -7.27 16.44 -2.48
CA ASP A 66 -6.28 16.75 -3.53
C ASP A 66 -4.99 15.91 -3.41
N ARG A 67 -4.69 15.36 -2.22
CA ARG A 67 -3.54 14.44 -2.05
C ARG A 67 -3.86 13.01 -2.49
N LEU A 68 -5.12 12.71 -2.78
CA LEU A 68 -5.58 11.39 -3.19
C LEU A 68 -5.75 11.28 -4.71
N ARG A 69 -5.79 12.41 -5.42
CA ARG A 69 -5.94 12.51 -6.89
C ARG A 69 -4.61 12.48 -7.62
#